data_AF-A0A6P0IRE5-F1
#
_entry.id   AF-A0A6P0IRE5-F1
#
_cell.length_a   1.000
_cell.length_b   1.000
_cell.length_c   1.000
_cell.angle_alpha   90.00
_cell.angle_beta   90.00
_cell.angle_gamma   90.00
#
_symmetry.space_group_name_H-M   'P 1'
#
loop_
_entity.id
_entity.type
_entity.pdbx_description
1 polymer ?
#
loop_
_entity_poly.entity_id
_entity_poly.type
_entity_poly.pdbx_seq_one_letter_code
_entity_poly.pdbx_strand_id
1 'polypeptide(L)' 'SQLIEMNQPVDLKRLVPLERHEPIITAIEKVGDQYLKQLREYLGERYSYDDIKLVRAWWRRQDN' A
#
# COMPACT_ATOMS: atom_id res chain seq x y z
N SER A 1 -19.10 6.60 25.92
CA SER A 1 -17.69 6.98 25.75
C SER A 1 -17.24 6.57 24.36
N GLN A 2 -17.28 7.48 23.38
CA GLN A 2 -16.79 7.23 22.02
C GLN A 2 -15.33 7.64 21.97
N LEU A 3 -14.44 6.66 22.08
CA LEU A 3 -13.04 6.82 21.71
C LEU A 3 -13.01 6.98 20.20
N ILE A 4 -12.85 8.22 19.75
CA ILE A 4 -12.59 8.55 18.36
C ILE A 4 -11.29 7.83 18.02
N GLU A 5 -11.42 6.74 17.29
CA GLU A 5 -10.33 6.06 16.60
C GLU A 5 -9.48 7.15 15.96
N MET A 6 -8.23 7.26 16.40
CA MET A 6 -7.24 8.08 15.73
C MET A 6 -6.88 7.38 14.41
N ASN A 7 -7.86 7.30 13.51
CA ASN A 7 -7.73 6.98 12.11
C ASN A 7 -7.07 8.19 11.42
N GLN A 8 -5.90 8.60 11.92
CA GLN A 8 -5.05 9.54 11.23
C GLN A 8 -4.75 8.87 9.89
N PRO A 9 -5.23 9.41 8.76
CA PRO A 9 -4.86 8.91 7.46
C PRO A 9 -3.37 9.22 7.32
N VAL A 10 -2.53 8.30 7.80
CA VAL A 10 -1.09 8.47 7.83
C VAL A 10 -0.70 8.84 6.42
N ASP A 11 -0.05 9.99 6.34
CA ASP A 11 0.27 10.87 5.22
C ASP A 11 0.94 10.17 4.02
N LEU A 12 0.38 9.07 3.52
CA LEU A 12 0.95 8.31 2.42
C LEU A 12 0.98 9.17 1.17
N LYS A 13 -0.05 10.02 1.00
CA LYS A 13 -0.11 11.03 -0.06
C LYS A 13 1.05 12.04 -0.01
N ARG A 14 1.73 12.20 1.14
CA ARG A 14 2.95 13.01 1.25
C ARG A 14 4.23 12.22 1.06
N LEU A 15 4.19 10.90 1.25
CA LEU A 15 5.37 10.03 1.19
C LEU A 15 5.58 9.41 -0.19
N VAL A 16 4.49 9.07 -0.89
CA VAL A 16 4.53 8.54 -2.26
C VAL A 16 3.45 9.23 -3.09
N PRO A 17 3.75 9.66 -4.33
CA PRO A 17 2.76 10.24 -5.22
C PRO A 17 1.59 9.28 -5.45
N LEU A 18 0.36 9.82 -5.44
CA LEU A 18 -0.89 9.07 -5.66
C LEU A 18 -0.85 8.18 -6.91
N GLU A 19 -0.21 8.66 -7.96
CA GLU A 19 0.04 7.98 -9.23
C GLU A 19 0.87 6.68 -9.12
N ARG A 20 1.58 6.46 -8.01
CA ARG A 20 2.30 5.21 -7.72
C ARG A 20 1.51 4.29 -6.78
N HIS A 21 0.46 4.78 -6.11
CA HIS A 21 -0.35 3.99 -5.19
C HIS A 21 -1.31 3.05 -5.93
N GLU A 22 -2.06 3.56 -6.91
CA GLU A 22 -3.07 2.79 -7.63
C GLU A 22 -2.52 1.49 -8.23
N PRO A 23 -1.34 1.47 -8.88
CA PRO A 23 -0.79 0.24 -9.42
C PRO A 23 -0.45 -0.77 -8.33
N ILE A 24 0.10 -0.32 -7.18
CA ILE A 24 0.45 -1.22 -6.07
C ILE A 24 -0.80 -1.76 -5.38
N ILE A 25 -1.84 -0.94 -5.20
CA ILE A 25 -3.14 -1.39 -4.67
C ILE A 25 -3.76 -2.43 -5.59
N THR A 26 -3.77 -2.16 -6.90
CA THR A 26 -4.25 -3.12 -7.90
C THR A 26 -3.47 -4.43 -7.84
N ALA A 27 -2.14 -4.36 -7.69
CA ALA A 27 -1.32 -5.55 -7.53
C ALA A 27 -1.72 -6.36 -6.28
N ILE A 28 -1.95 -5.69 -5.15
CA ILE A 28 -2.41 -6.32 -3.91
C ILE A 28 -3.76 -7.03 -4.12
N GLU A 29 -4.72 -6.39 -4.78
CA GLU A 29 -6.03 -6.99 -5.06
C GLU A 29 -5.95 -8.18 -6.03
N LYS A 30 -4.98 -8.18 -6.95
CA LYS A 30 -4.83 -9.21 -7.99
C LYS A 30 -4.03 -10.42 -7.55
N VAL A 31 -2.90 -10.23 -6.89
CA VAL A 31 -1.97 -11.31 -6.51
C VAL A 31 -1.89 -11.54 -5.01
N GLY A 32 -2.57 -10.72 -4.21
CA GLY A 32 -2.51 -10.75 -2.76
C GLY A 32 -1.34 -9.95 -2.19
N ASP A 33 -1.39 -9.71 -0.88
CA ASP A 33 -0.42 -8.90 -0.14
C ASP A 33 0.65 -9.74 0.59
N GLN A 34 0.52 -11.07 0.54
CA GLN A 34 1.32 -12.02 1.32
C GLN A 34 2.80 -11.98 0.94
N TYR A 35 3.11 -11.94 -0.36
CA TYR A 35 4.48 -12.04 -0.87
C TYR A 35 4.88 -10.78 -1.64
N LEU A 36 5.84 -10.01 -1.08
CA LEU A 36 6.39 -8.82 -1.75
C LEU A 36 6.99 -9.13 -3.11
N LYS A 37 7.55 -10.33 -3.29
CA LYS A 37 8.11 -10.77 -4.56
C LYS A 37 7.05 -10.83 -5.66
N GLN A 38 5.88 -11.40 -5.38
CA GLN A 38 4.77 -11.49 -6.34
C GLN A 38 4.24 -10.10 -6.72
N LEU A 39 4.13 -9.20 -5.74
CA LEU A 39 3.78 -7.79 -6.00
C LEU A 39 4.81 -7.13 -6.92
N ARG A 40 6.11 -7.30 -6.65
CA ARG A 40 7.17 -6.72 -7.49
C ARG A 40 7.21 -7.34 -8.89
N GLU A 41 6.96 -8.64 -9.02
CA GLU A 41 6.86 -9.31 -10.33
C GLU A 41 5.68 -8.77 -11.15
N TYR A 42 4.54 -8.50 -10.51
CA TYR A 42 3.37 -7.89 -11.14
C TYR A 42 3.62 -6.42 -11.55
N LEU A 43 4.28 -5.66 -10.69
CA LEU A 43 4.54 -4.23 -10.87
C LEU A 43 5.74 -3.92 -11.79
N GLY A 44 6.66 -4.88 -11.94
CA GLY A 44 7.91 -4.71 -12.65
C GLY A 44 8.95 -3.88 -11.88
N GLU A 45 10.12 -3.67 -12.49
CA GLU A 45 11.26 -3.00 -11.86
C GLU A 45 11.05 -1.48 -11.62
N ARG A 46 9.94 -0.93 -12.09
CA ARG A 46 9.56 0.48 -11.91
C ARG A 46 9.20 0.83 -10.45
N TYR A 47 8.91 -0.18 -9.63
CA TYR A 47 8.52 -0.02 -8.24
C TYR A 47 9.54 -0.67 -7.33
N SER A 48 10.08 0.13 -6.41
CA SER A 48 11.01 -0.37 -5.42
C SER A 48 10.27 -1.23 -4.39
N TYR A 49 10.97 -2.15 -3.73
CA TYR A 49 10.38 -2.90 -2.62
C TYR A 49 9.90 -1.98 -1.49
N ASP A 50 10.51 -0.81 -1.32
CA ASP A 50 10.16 0.12 -0.26
C ASP A 50 8.85 0.86 -0.56
N ASP A 51 8.64 1.26 -1.83
CA ASP A 51 7.34 1.77 -2.30
C ASP A 51 6.23 0.74 -2.04
N ILE A 52 6.48 -0.52 -2.42
CA ILE A 52 5.52 -1.62 -2.28
C ILE A 52 5.20 -1.89 -0.81
N LYS A 53 6.22 -1.93 0.06
CA LYS A 53 6.03 -2.11 1.51
C LYS A 53 5.19 -1.01 2.12
N LEU A 54 5.47 0.25 1.74
CA LEU A 54 4.77 1.41 2.30
C LEU A 54 3.29 1.39 1.94
N VAL A 55 2.97 1.20 0.65
CA VAL A 55 1.58 1.14 0.18
C VAL A 55 0.85 -0.06 0.75
N ARG A 56 1.50 -1.23 0.82
CA ARG A 56 0.91 -2.42 1.45
C ARG A 56 0.60 -2.21 2.93
N ALA A 57 1.52 -1.63 3.70
CA ALA A 57 1.31 -1.37 5.12
C ALA A 57 0.20 -0.35 5.38
N TRP A 58 -0.01 0.57 4.44
CA TRP A 58 -1.17 1.47 4.47
C TRP A 58 -2.47 0.76 4.11
N TRP A 59 -2.47 -0.03 3.03
CA TRP A 59 -3.65 -0.78 2.59
C TRP A 59 -4.16 -1.73 3.69
N ARG A 60 -3.27 -2.46 4.37
CA ARG A 60 -3.60 -3.31 5.53
C ARG A 60 -4.22 -2.57 6.72
N ARG A 61 -3.98 -1.27 6.84
CA ARG A 61 -4.58 -0.43 7.90
C ARG A 61 -5.94 0.14 7.51
N GLN A 62 -6.32 0.02 6.23
CA GLN A 62 -7.64 0.43 5.74
C GLN A 62 -8.62 -0.75 5.73
N ASP A 63 -8.11 -1.96 5.49
CA ASP A 63 -8.89 -3.22 5.47
C ASP A 63 -9.19 -3.78 6.88
N ASN A 64 -8.54 -3.23 7.92
CA ASN A 64 -8.66 -3.62 9.33
C ASN A 64 -9.17 -2.44 10.15
#